data_AF-A0A1Q9W0U1-F1
#
_entry.id   AF-A0A1Q9W0U1-F1
#
_cell.length_a   1.000
_cell.length_b   1.000
_cell.length_c   1.000
_cell.angle_alpha   90.00
_cell.angle_beta   90.00
_cell.angle_gamma   90.00
#
_symmetry.space_group_name_H-M   'P 1'
#
loop_
_entity.id
_entity.type
_entity.pdbx_description
1 polymer ?
#
loop_
_entity_poly.entity_id
_entity_poly.type
_entity_poly.pdbx_seq_one_letter_code
_entity_poly.pdbx_strand_id
1 'polypeptide(L)'
;MFARLPRIKRGDWAPGLQPDLSLVAMWALILEIVVRGVDYAGGDRPDVTTNLTVVEQAFPLQVWGLLCLIAGFTFAFGVATQKFGAVIAGSLLATGVYGALAFGLFLRMVERGWPWDGFRTPLMFTVVALLFALYSFSGYLKLTAHRASRHMSVDDEGVV
;
A
#
# COMPACT_ATOMS: atom_id res chain seq x y z
N MET A 1 -14.46 5.30 -43.02
CA MET A 1 -14.74 3.92 -42.59
C MET A 1 -14.80 3.92 -41.06
N PHE A 2 -15.99 3.91 -40.46
CA PHE A 2 -16.13 3.96 -38.99
C PHE A 2 -15.97 2.55 -38.43
N ALA A 3 -14.97 2.35 -37.57
CA ALA A 3 -14.79 1.09 -36.84
C ALA A 3 -16.01 0.87 -35.93
N ARG A 4 -16.72 -0.25 -36.12
CA ARG A 4 -17.78 -0.66 -35.20
C ARG A 4 -17.12 -1.03 -33.87
N LEU A 5 -17.37 -0.25 -32.82
CA LEU A 5 -16.97 -0.63 -31.47
C LEU A 5 -17.63 -1.96 -31.10
N PRO A 6 -16.91 -2.89 -30.47
CA PRO A 6 -17.46 -4.18 -30.08
C PRO A 6 -18.66 -3.96 -29.15
N ARG A 7 -19.78 -4.65 -29.42
CA ARG A 7 -20.94 -4.67 -28.53
C ARG A 7 -20.57 -5.46 -27.28
N ILE A 8 -20.13 -4.77 -26.24
CA ILE A 8 -19.96 -5.34 -24.89
C ILE A 8 -21.34 -5.82 -24.43
N LYS A 9 -21.52 -7.11 -24.18
CA LYS A 9 -22.81 -7.62 -23.66
C LYS A 9 -22.93 -7.23 -22.20
N ARG A 10 -24.16 -7.01 -21.76
CA ARG A 10 -24.47 -6.71 -20.36
C ARG A 10 -24.05 -7.92 -19.51
N GLY A 11 -23.04 -7.75 -18.65
CA GLY A 11 -22.46 -8.83 -17.85
C GLY A 11 -21.05 -9.28 -18.26
N ASP A 12 -20.49 -8.78 -19.36
CA ASP A 12 -19.10 -9.08 -19.79
C ASP A 12 -18.04 -8.30 -18.99
N TRP A 13 -18.46 -7.38 -18.11
CA TRP A 13 -17.54 -6.64 -17.25
C TRP A 13 -16.99 -7.58 -16.17
N ALA A 14 -15.68 -7.80 -16.18
CA ALA A 14 -14.97 -8.52 -15.14
C ALA A 14 -14.09 -7.55 -14.34
N PRO A 15 -14.03 -7.69 -13.00
CA PRO A 15 -13.15 -6.87 -12.19
C PRO A 15 -11.69 -7.17 -12.55
N GLY A 16 -10.96 -6.14 -13.00
CA GLY A 16 -9.56 -6.25 -13.37
C GLY A 16 -9.01 -4.87 -13.70
N LEU A 17 -7.84 -4.55 -13.14
CA LEU A 17 -7.15 -3.30 -13.44
C LEU A 17 -6.22 -3.53 -14.62
N GLN A 18 -6.30 -2.67 -15.64
CA GLN A 18 -5.33 -2.70 -16.74
C GLN A 18 -3.91 -2.49 -16.18
N PRO A 19 -2.87 -3.12 -16.74
CA PRO A 19 -1.50 -3.04 -16.21
C PRO A 19 -1.01 -1.60 -16.01
N ASP A 20 -1.26 -0.74 -17.00
CA ASP A 20 -0.85 0.67 -16.95
C ASP A 20 -1.55 1.43 -15.82
N LEU A 21 -2.84 1.14 -15.60
CA LEU A 21 -3.61 1.73 -14.52
C LEU A 21 -3.16 1.22 -13.14
N SER A 22 -2.72 -0.04 -13.05
CA SER A 22 -2.08 -0.56 -11.84
C SER A 22 -0.77 0.14 -11.54
N LEU A 23 0.03 0.45 -12.56
CA LEU A 23 1.28 1.18 -12.37
C LEU A 23 1.03 2.60 -11.87
N VAL A 24 0.03 3.29 -12.44
CA VAL A 24 -0.39 4.63 -11.97
C VAL A 24 -0.83 4.57 -10.50
N ALA A 25 -1.63 3.57 -10.13
CA ALA A 25 -2.08 3.40 -8.74
C ALA A 25 -0.91 3.12 -7.77
N MET A 26 0.08 2.33 -8.19
CA MET A 26 1.30 2.11 -7.40
C MET A 26 2.06 3.42 -7.17
N TRP A 27 2.28 4.23 -8.22
CA TRP A 27 2.95 5.53 -8.09
C TRP A 27 2.17 6.53 -7.24
N ALA A 28 0.84 6.54 -7.33
CA ALA A 28 0.00 7.37 -6.48
C ALA A 28 0.14 7.00 -4.99
N LEU A 29 0.19 5.70 -4.67
CA LEU A 29 0.43 5.23 -3.30
C LEU A 29 1.85 5.54 -2.81
N ILE A 30 2.85 5.41 -3.69
CA ILE A 30 4.23 5.83 -3.38
C ILE A 30 4.27 7.31 -3.01
N LEU A 31 3.63 8.17 -3.82
CA LEU A 31 3.59 9.60 -3.56
C LEU A 31 2.92 9.89 -2.21
N GLU A 32 1.80 9.21 -1.93
CA GLU A 32 1.03 9.38 -0.69
C GLU A 32 1.89 9.08 0.56
N ILE A 33 2.57 7.94 0.59
CA ILE A 33 3.41 7.56 1.76
C ILE A 33 4.69 8.40 1.85
N VAL A 34 5.28 8.79 0.73
CA VAL A 34 6.49 9.63 0.73
C VAL A 34 6.16 11.04 1.21
N VAL A 35 5.07 11.65 0.73
CA VAL A 35 4.62 12.97 1.20
C VAL A 35 4.34 12.93 2.69
N ARG A 36 3.68 11.88 3.18
CA ARG A 36 3.46 11.69 4.62
C ARG A 36 4.76 11.55 5.40
N GLY A 37 5.72 10.82 4.84
CA GLY A 37 7.04 10.67 5.42
C GLY A 37 7.79 12.00 5.54
N VAL A 38 7.74 12.84 4.51
CA VAL A 38 8.32 14.19 4.52
C VAL A 38 7.63 15.08 5.54
N ASP A 39 6.31 15.05 5.59
CA ASP A 39 5.50 15.84 6.54
C ASP A 39 5.86 15.50 7.99
N TYR A 40 5.89 14.21 8.33
CA TYR A 40 6.25 13.75 9.67
C TYR A 40 7.72 13.99 10.03
N ALA A 41 8.63 13.87 9.05
CA ALA A 41 10.06 14.14 9.26
C ALA A 41 10.36 15.64 9.43
N GLY A 42 9.58 16.52 8.77
CA GLY A 42 9.71 17.97 8.86
C GLY A 42 9.32 18.54 10.23
N GLY A 43 8.64 17.75 11.05
CA GLY A 43 8.08 18.20 12.33
C GLY A 43 6.83 19.03 12.09
N ASP A 44 5.74 18.63 12.72
CA ASP A 44 4.45 19.28 12.51
C ASP A 44 4.31 20.54 13.39
N ARG A 45 3.48 21.49 12.93
CA ARG A 45 3.22 22.76 13.61
C ARG A 45 2.36 22.51 14.86
N PRO A 46 2.46 23.35 15.91
CA PRO A 46 1.81 23.11 17.22
C PRO A 46 0.32 22.79 17.18
N ASP A 47 -0.39 23.24 16.13
CA ASP A 47 -1.85 23.21 16.02
C ASP A 47 -2.42 22.11 15.10
N VAL A 48 -1.58 21.33 14.40
CA VAL A 48 -2.04 20.27 13.46
C VAL A 48 -1.88 18.88 14.07
N THR A 49 -0.82 18.67 14.85
CA THR A 49 -0.46 17.40 15.53
C THR A 49 -1.02 17.22 16.94
N THR A 50 -1.81 18.14 17.48
CA THR A 50 -2.35 18.06 18.86
C THR A 50 -3.29 16.85 19.08
N ASN A 51 -3.34 15.94 18.10
CA ASN A 51 -4.30 14.89 17.98
C ASN A 51 -3.79 13.45 17.77
N LEU A 52 -2.50 13.18 17.97
CA LEU A 52 -1.96 11.84 17.77
C LEU A 52 -1.64 11.12 19.11
N THR A 53 -2.03 9.85 19.14
CA THR A 53 -2.29 8.96 20.30
C THR A 53 -1.11 8.25 20.92
N VAL A 54 -1.39 7.42 21.94
CA VAL A 54 -0.65 6.22 22.42
C VAL A 54 0.39 5.63 21.45
N VAL A 55 0.11 5.53 20.14
CA VAL A 55 1.07 5.04 19.14
C VAL A 55 2.27 5.99 18.91
N GLU A 56 2.12 7.31 19.06
CA GLU A 56 3.23 8.27 19.11
C GLU A 56 3.96 8.28 20.45
N GLN A 57 3.37 7.75 21.53
CA GLN A 57 4.15 7.49 22.74
C GLN A 57 5.16 6.36 22.52
N ALA A 58 4.92 5.47 21.54
CA ALA A 58 5.87 4.44 21.18
C ALA A 58 7.12 5.03 20.49
N PHE A 59 6.94 6.03 19.60
CA PHE A 59 8.05 6.71 18.92
C PHE A 59 7.72 8.16 18.53
N PRO A 60 8.73 9.06 18.52
CA PRO A 60 8.60 10.42 18.00
C PRO A 60 8.07 10.47 16.56
N LEU A 61 7.34 11.54 16.20
CA LEU A 61 6.77 11.74 14.87
C LEU A 61 7.80 11.57 13.73
N GLN A 62 9.03 12.04 13.95
CA GLN A 62 10.11 11.93 12.97
C GLN A 62 10.49 10.47 12.67
N VAL A 63 10.37 9.58 13.64
CA VAL A 63 10.61 8.14 13.45
C VAL A 63 9.53 7.54 12.58
N TRP A 64 8.26 7.90 12.80
CA TRP A 64 7.16 7.51 11.91
C TRP A 64 7.36 8.05 10.50
N GLY A 65 7.84 9.29 10.36
CA GLY A 65 8.22 9.87 9.08
C GLY A 65 9.31 9.07 8.37
N LEU A 66 10.36 8.70 9.08
CA LEU A 66 11.43 7.87 8.54
C LEU A 66 10.92 6.48 8.10
N LEU A 67 10.05 5.85 8.89
CA LEU A 67 9.42 4.57 8.53
C LEU A 67 8.57 4.68 7.25
N CYS A 68 7.78 5.75 7.11
CA CYS A 68 7.05 6.06 5.88
C CYS A 68 8.00 6.21 4.68
N LEU A 69 9.09 6.97 4.83
CA LEU A 69 10.08 7.15 3.76
C LEU A 69 10.75 5.84 3.37
N ILE A 70 11.20 5.03 4.34
CA ILE A 70 11.81 3.73 4.08
C ILE A 70 10.83 2.81 3.34
N ALA A 71 9.58 2.72 3.80
CA ALA A 71 8.57 1.90 3.15
C ALA A 71 8.28 2.40 1.71
N GLY A 72 8.07 3.70 1.54
CA GLY A 72 7.79 4.34 0.25
C GLY A 72 8.93 4.17 -0.75
N PHE A 73 10.17 4.44 -0.36
CA PHE A 73 11.33 4.29 -1.24
C PHE A 73 11.65 2.83 -1.55
N THR A 74 11.45 1.91 -0.60
CA THR A 74 11.61 0.46 -0.88
C THR A 74 10.58 -0.01 -1.89
N PHE A 75 9.33 0.43 -1.74
CA PHE A 75 8.26 0.11 -2.68
C PHE A 75 8.53 0.73 -4.06
N ALA A 76 8.91 2.00 -4.12
CA ALA A 76 9.29 2.70 -5.35
C ALA A 76 10.46 2.04 -6.07
N PHE A 77 11.49 1.63 -5.33
CA PHE A 77 12.62 0.89 -5.88
C PHE A 77 12.17 -0.44 -6.48
N GLY A 78 11.28 -1.17 -5.80
CA GLY A 78 10.70 -2.40 -6.32
C GLY A 78 9.91 -2.20 -7.61
N VAL A 79 9.10 -1.14 -7.69
CA VAL A 79 8.33 -0.79 -8.89
C VAL A 79 9.25 -0.38 -10.03
N ALA A 80 10.23 0.50 -9.77
CA ALA A 80 11.17 1.00 -10.77
C ALA A 80 12.11 -0.09 -11.33
N THR A 81 12.56 -1.01 -10.47
CA THR A 81 13.46 -2.11 -10.86
C THR A 81 12.73 -3.41 -11.19
N GLN A 82 11.39 -3.41 -11.13
CA GLN A 82 10.53 -4.57 -11.38
C GLN A 82 10.89 -5.80 -10.53
N LYS A 83 11.39 -5.59 -9.31
CA LYS A 83 11.81 -6.66 -8.39
C LYS A 83 10.70 -7.03 -7.42
N PHE A 84 10.11 -8.22 -7.59
CA PHE A 84 9.04 -8.74 -6.72
C PHE A 84 9.37 -8.61 -5.22
N GLY A 85 10.58 -9.01 -4.81
CA GLY A 85 10.97 -8.97 -3.40
C GLY A 85 10.92 -7.56 -2.79
N ALA A 86 11.39 -6.55 -3.52
CA ALA A 86 11.36 -5.16 -3.05
C ALA A 86 9.93 -4.58 -3.05
N VAL A 87 9.11 -4.91 -4.05
CA VAL A 87 7.68 -4.53 -4.08
C VAL A 87 6.94 -5.10 -2.86
N ILE A 88 7.13 -6.39 -2.56
CA ILE A 88 6.52 -7.07 -1.42
C ILE A 88 7.01 -6.45 -0.10
N ALA A 89 8.32 -6.29 0.07
CA ALA A 89 8.90 -5.75 1.30
C ALA A 89 8.43 -4.33 1.59
N GLY A 90 8.51 -3.43 0.60
CA GLY A 90 8.10 -2.03 0.76
C GLY A 90 6.60 -1.88 1.04
N SER A 91 5.75 -2.61 0.32
CA SER A 91 4.30 -2.58 0.55
C SER A 91 3.90 -3.21 1.89
N LEU A 92 4.57 -4.29 2.32
CA LEU A 92 4.31 -4.89 3.64
C LEU A 92 4.73 -3.95 4.79
N LEU A 93 5.87 -3.26 4.65
CA LEU A 93 6.29 -2.22 5.60
C LEU A 93 5.25 -1.10 5.66
N ALA A 94 4.77 -0.62 4.49
CA ALA A 94 3.73 0.40 4.42
C ALA A 94 2.42 -0.06 5.10
N THR A 95 1.98 -1.31 4.89
CA THR A 95 0.84 -1.89 5.61
C THR A 95 1.03 -1.83 7.12
N GLY A 96 2.22 -2.18 7.62
CA GLY A 96 2.53 -2.11 9.05
C GLY A 96 2.45 -0.69 9.59
N VAL A 97 3.03 0.28 8.88
CA VAL A 97 3.03 1.70 9.29
C VAL A 97 1.62 2.28 9.30
N TYR A 98 0.86 2.15 8.20
CA TYR A 98 -0.52 2.67 8.15
C TYR A 98 -1.45 1.92 9.10
N GLY A 99 -1.25 0.61 9.29
CA GLY A 99 -2.01 -0.20 10.23
C GLY A 99 -1.80 0.25 11.67
N ALA A 100 -0.55 0.51 12.07
CA ALA A 100 -0.22 1.04 13.39
C ALA A 100 -0.85 2.42 13.62
N LEU A 101 -0.75 3.33 12.65
CA LEU A 101 -1.34 4.66 12.73
C LEU A 101 -2.88 4.59 12.80
N ALA A 102 -3.51 3.76 11.96
CA ALA A 102 -4.95 3.52 12.01
C ALA A 102 -5.41 3.02 13.38
N PHE A 103 -4.68 2.03 13.93
CA PHE A 103 -4.98 1.47 15.24
C PHE A 103 -4.88 2.51 16.36
N GLY A 104 -3.82 3.32 16.38
CA GLY A 104 -3.69 4.41 17.34
C GLY A 104 -4.86 5.40 17.28
N LEU A 105 -5.22 5.81 16.07
CA LEU A 105 -6.35 6.72 15.85
C LEU A 105 -7.69 6.11 16.29
N PHE A 106 -7.91 4.81 16.08
CA PHE A 106 -9.09 4.11 16.58
C PHE A 106 -9.13 4.07 18.10
N LEU A 107 -8.00 3.75 18.76
CA LEU A 107 -7.93 3.76 20.22
C LEU A 107 -8.32 5.14 20.78
N ARG A 108 -7.84 6.23 20.17
CA ARG A 108 -8.24 7.58 20.59
C ARG A 108 -9.72 7.83 20.52
N MET A 109 -10.30 7.41 19.41
CA MET A 109 -11.71 7.63 19.14
C MET A 109 -12.55 6.91 20.19
N VAL A 110 -12.13 5.69 20.58
CA VAL A 110 -12.75 4.94 21.67
C VAL A 110 -12.54 5.63 23.02
N GLU A 111 -11.33 6.11 23.32
CA GLU A 111 -10.99 6.81 24.57
C GLU A 111 -11.77 8.11 24.77
N ARG A 112 -12.09 8.82 23.68
CA ARG A 112 -12.91 10.05 23.72
C ARG A 112 -14.38 9.79 24.11
N GLY A 113 -14.81 8.54 24.11
CA GLY A 113 -16.15 8.15 24.51
C GLY A 113 -17.21 8.39 23.44
N TRP A 114 -18.46 8.04 23.75
CA TRP A 114 -19.59 8.17 22.85
C TRP A 114 -20.17 9.60 22.88
N PRO A 115 -20.56 10.19 21.73
CA PRO A 115 -20.56 9.62 20.38
C PRO A 115 -19.17 9.60 19.73
N TRP A 116 -18.90 8.55 18.95
CA TRP A 116 -17.64 8.41 18.22
C TRP A 116 -17.57 9.41 17.05
N ASP A 117 -17.01 10.58 17.34
CA ASP A 117 -16.65 11.56 16.33
C ASP A 117 -15.21 11.34 15.84
N GLY A 118 -14.96 11.59 14.55
CA GLY A 118 -13.63 11.46 13.94
C GLY A 118 -13.28 10.08 13.36
N PHE A 119 -14.24 9.16 13.18
CA PHE A 119 -14.02 7.82 12.57
C PHE A 119 -13.43 7.85 11.16
N ARG A 120 -13.65 8.94 10.41
CA ARG A 120 -13.21 9.11 9.03
C ARG A 120 -11.69 8.92 8.88
N THR A 121 -10.91 9.52 9.78
CA THR A 121 -9.45 9.50 9.70
C THR A 121 -8.87 8.09 9.89
N PRO A 122 -9.14 7.35 10.98
CA PRO A 122 -8.63 5.99 11.13
C PRO A 122 -9.12 5.05 10.02
N LEU A 123 -10.34 5.23 9.50
CA LEU A 123 -10.82 4.48 8.34
C LEU A 123 -9.97 4.74 7.08
N MET A 124 -9.64 6.00 6.79
CA MET A 124 -8.79 6.34 5.64
C MET A 124 -7.42 5.67 5.73
N PHE A 125 -6.78 5.68 6.90
CA PHE A 125 -5.51 4.98 7.12
C PHE A 125 -5.66 3.47 6.95
N THR A 126 -6.76 2.89 7.43
CA THR A 126 -7.06 1.46 7.26
C THR A 126 -7.18 1.08 5.79
N VAL A 127 -7.90 1.89 4.99
CA VAL A 127 -8.06 1.64 3.56
C VAL A 127 -6.70 1.68 2.85
N VAL A 128 -5.85 2.65 3.16
CA VAL A 128 -4.50 2.73 2.58
C VAL A 128 -3.63 1.53 3.00
N ALA A 129 -3.67 1.13 4.28
CA ALA A 129 -2.98 -0.06 4.77
C ALA A 129 -3.40 -1.33 4.00
N LEU A 130 -4.70 -1.48 3.75
CA LEU A 130 -5.27 -2.60 2.99
C LEU A 130 -4.84 -2.57 1.52
N LEU A 131 -4.79 -1.40 0.89
CA LEU A 131 -4.31 -1.28 -0.50
C LEU A 131 -2.86 -1.74 -0.62
N PHE A 132 -1.98 -1.34 0.30
CA PHE A 132 -0.61 -1.85 0.34
C PHE A 132 -0.55 -3.35 0.63
N ALA A 133 -1.43 -3.87 1.49
CA ALA A 133 -1.49 -5.30 1.81
C ALA A 133 -1.88 -6.12 0.58
N LEU A 134 -2.83 -5.63 -0.21
CA LEU A 134 -3.24 -6.23 -1.48
C LEU A 134 -2.10 -6.23 -2.50
N TYR A 135 -1.29 -5.18 -2.57
CA TYR A 135 -0.10 -5.16 -3.43
C TYR A 135 0.97 -6.16 -2.99
N SER A 136 1.20 -6.28 -1.68
CA SER A 136 2.11 -7.28 -1.11
C SER A 136 1.64 -8.70 -1.46
N PHE A 137 0.37 -8.99 -1.22
CA PHE A 137 -0.22 -10.30 -1.53
C PHE A 137 -0.21 -10.61 -3.04
N SER A 138 -0.57 -9.64 -3.88
CA SER A 138 -0.51 -9.77 -5.35
C SER A 138 0.92 -10.03 -5.84
N GLY A 139 1.91 -9.33 -5.28
CA GLY A 139 3.33 -9.56 -5.56
C GLY A 139 3.78 -10.97 -5.17
N TYR A 140 3.35 -11.46 -4.01
CA TYR A 140 3.65 -12.82 -3.53
C TYR A 140 3.05 -13.89 -4.44
N LEU A 141 1.79 -13.74 -4.85
CA LEU A 141 1.14 -14.67 -5.79
C LEU A 141 1.89 -14.71 -7.13
N LYS A 142 2.23 -13.55 -7.70
CA LYS A 142 3.00 -13.46 -8.96
C LYS A 142 4.38 -14.12 -8.84
N LEU A 143 5.09 -13.88 -7.74
CA LEU A 143 6.40 -14.51 -7.49
C LEU A 143 6.29 -16.04 -7.42
N THR A 144 5.25 -16.54 -6.74
CA THR A 144 5.02 -17.98 -6.58
C THR A 144 4.69 -18.63 -7.92
N ALA A 145 3.82 -18.00 -8.71
CA ALA A 145 3.48 -18.45 -10.07
C ALA A 145 4.72 -18.48 -10.98
N HIS A 146 5.56 -17.44 -10.93
CA HIS A 146 6.80 -17.36 -11.72
C HIS A 146 7.84 -18.41 -11.33
N ARG A 147 7.89 -18.80 -10.05
CA ARG A 147 8.75 -19.91 -9.59
C ARG A 147 8.22 -21.24 -10.09
N ALA A 148 6.91 -21.47 -9.99
CA ALA A 148 6.28 -22.71 -10.44
C ALA A 148 6.47 -22.95 -11.94
N SER A 149 6.32 -21.91 -12.78
CA SER A 149 6.50 -22.04 -14.23
C SER A 149 7.93 -22.41 -14.64
N ARG A 150 8.95 -21.93 -13.91
CA ARG A 150 10.34 -22.29 -14.15
C ARG A 150 10.66 -23.75 -13.83
N HIS A 151 10.01 -24.34 -12.84
CA HIS A 151 10.24 -25.75 -12.50
C HIS A 151 9.69 -26.67 -13.59
N MET A 152 8.50 -26.38 -14.12
CA MET A 152 7.89 -27.17 -15.20
C MET A 152 8.73 -27.16 -16.48
N SER A 153 9.31 -26.02 -16.87
CA SER A 153 10.12 -25.94 -18.08
C SER A 153 11.43 -26.73 -18.01
N VAL A 154 11.99 -26.93 -16.81
CA VAL A 154 13.24 -27.69 -16.62
C VAL A 154 12.97 -29.19 -16.70
N ASP A 155 11.82 -29.65 -16.19
CA ASP A 155 11.44 -31.06 -16.25
C ASP A 155 11.15 -31.50 -17.70
N ASP A 156 10.61 -30.62 -18.55
CA ASP A 156 10.37 -30.91 -19.97
C ASP A 156 11.68 -30.98 -20.81
N GLU A 157 12.72 -30.22 -20.46
CA GLU A 157 14.01 -30.25 -21.16
C GLU A 157 14.92 -31.43 -20.75
N GLY A 158 14.62 -32.08 -19.61
CA GLY A 158 15.38 -33.22 -19.08
C GLY A 158 14.95 -34.60 -19.60
N VAL A 159 13.97 -34.67 -20.51
CA VAL A 159 13.39 -35.92 -21.04
C VAL A 159 13.89 -36.26 -22.46
N VAL A 160 15.00 -35.66 -22.90
CA VAL A 160 15.65 -35.99 -24.20
C VAL A 160 16.87 -36.88 -24.01
#